data_AF-A0A495X7Z6-F1
#
_entry.id   AF-A0A495X7Z6-F1
#
_cell.length_a   1.000
_cell.length_b   1.000
_cell.length_c   1.000
_cell.angle_alpha   90.00
_cell.angle_beta   90.00
_cell.angle_gamma   90.00
#
_symmetry.space_group_name_H-M   'P 1'
#
loop_
_entity.id
_entity.type
_entity.pdbx_description
1 polymer ?
#
loop_
_entity_poly.entity_id
_entity_poly.type
_entity_poly.pdbx_seq_one_letter_code
_entity_poly.pdbx_strand_id
1 'polypeptide(L)'
;MSSTVEPWFGRLAYVAMCLTICCGVLTATGWLHGPAGRGALRRTHQVLGTFSVVLGVLHAMTSVEGLPIGALRHALGMVGLAVLVAVAVTAALQRSTFYRSWLPLHRLAYVAVWLGAMHAWLGAAANGTVPVLWLAGITVLVPTITITLLRFLPPPTLVRLGIIAPSPTRRARGAVRVEVDHGLCRHFALCQVQAPQVFRVLEDGTLRYARNPEPEQAARVAAAARACPMRAVRVEVAGVRG
;
A
#
# COMPACT_ATOMS: atom_id res chain seq x y z
N MET A 1 4.25 -1.27 43.33
CA MET A 1 4.77 -1.98 42.12
C MET A 1 4.29 -1.32 40.81
N SER A 2 3.89 -0.04 40.80
CA SER A 2 3.24 0.62 39.66
C SER A 2 4.11 1.63 38.90
N SER A 3 5.24 2.07 39.45
CA SER A 3 6.07 3.14 38.85
C SER A 3 7.05 2.68 37.75
N THR A 4 7.26 1.38 37.57
CA THR A 4 8.23 0.85 36.60
C THR A 4 7.61 0.41 35.28
N VAL A 5 6.30 0.17 35.22
CA VAL A 5 5.58 -0.34 34.02
C VAL A 5 5.12 0.77 33.07
N GLU A 6 4.85 1.96 33.60
CA GLU A 6 4.30 3.10 32.89
C GLU A 6 5.08 3.55 31.64
N PRO A 7 6.43 3.66 31.66
CA PRO A 7 7.16 4.15 30.49
C PRO A 7 7.35 3.09 29.39
N TRP A 8 7.06 1.81 29.65
CA TRP A 8 7.25 0.74 28.66
C TRP A 8 6.14 0.67 27.62
N PHE A 9 4.89 0.95 28.02
CA PHE A 9 3.76 0.91 27.10
C PHE A 9 3.91 1.94 25.98
N GLY A 10 4.33 3.18 26.31
CA GLY A 10 4.58 4.22 25.31
C GLY A 10 5.71 3.85 24.33
N ARG A 11 6.82 3.27 24.84
CA ARG A 11 7.95 2.84 24.00
C ARG A 11 7.58 1.68 23.07
N LEU A 12 6.87 0.67 23.59
CA LEU A 12 6.41 -0.46 22.79
C LEU A 12 5.35 -0.02 21.76
N ALA A 13 4.45 0.89 22.13
CA ALA A 13 3.48 1.46 21.21
C ALA A 13 4.17 2.17 20.03
N TYR A 14 5.19 2.97 20.31
CA TYR A 14 5.97 3.68 19.30
C TYR A 14 6.67 2.72 18.32
N VAL A 15 7.37 1.70 18.84
CA VAL A 15 8.05 0.71 17.99
C VAL A 15 7.04 -0.07 17.15
N ALA A 16 5.95 -0.55 17.75
CA ALA A 16 4.90 -1.27 17.04
C ALA A 16 4.27 -0.40 15.94
N MET A 17 4.03 0.88 16.21
CA MET A 17 3.49 1.85 15.26
C MET A 17 4.41 2.02 14.05
N CYS A 18 5.71 2.25 14.28
CA CYS A 18 6.70 2.42 13.20
C CYS A 18 6.89 1.15 12.37
N LEU A 19 6.88 -0.03 12.98
CA LEU A 19 6.92 -1.30 12.25
C LEU A 19 5.63 -1.51 11.43
N THR A 20 4.48 -1.11 11.97
CA THR A 20 3.17 -1.21 11.28
C THR A 20 3.17 -0.44 9.96
N ILE A 21 3.66 0.80 9.97
CA ILE A 21 3.75 1.63 8.76
C ILE A 21 4.80 1.11 7.79
N CYS A 22 5.96 0.62 8.25
CA CYS A 22 6.95 -0.04 7.40
C CYS A 22 6.34 -1.26 6.68
N CYS A 23 5.68 -2.17 7.41
CA CYS A 23 4.97 -3.30 6.82
C CYS A 23 3.85 -2.82 5.87
N GLY A 24 3.09 -1.80 6.25
CA GLY A 24 2.02 -1.23 5.45
C GLY A 24 2.52 -0.70 4.10
N VAL A 25 3.62 0.05 4.09
CA VAL A 25 4.21 0.54 2.86
C VAL A 25 4.76 -0.62 2.01
N LEU A 26 5.50 -1.56 2.61
CA LEU A 26 6.07 -2.70 1.90
C LEU A 26 4.98 -3.59 1.26
N THR A 27 3.81 -3.75 1.90
CA THR A 27 2.68 -4.47 1.27
C THR A 27 2.14 -3.75 0.04
N ALA A 28 2.22 -2.43 0.03
CA ALA A 28 1.63 -1.60 -1.01
C ALA A 28 2.60 -1.29 -2.16
N THR A 29 3.92 -1.30 -1.92
CA THR A 29 4.95 -1.14 -2.96
C THR A 29 5.31 -2.46 -3.65
N GLY A 30 5.00 -3.61 -3.03
CA GLY A 30 5.18 -4.92 -3.66
C GLY A 30 6.62 -5.39 -3.76
N TRP A 31 7.53 -4.84 -2.95
CA TRP A 31 8.97 -5.11 -3.00
C TRP A 31 9.34 -6.57 -2.63
N LEU A 32 8.42 -7.33 -2.02
CA LEU A 32 8.57 -8.78 -1.80
C LEU A 32 7.94 -9.58 -2.94
N HIS A 33 8.79 -10.20 -3.77
CA HIS A 33 8.39 -11.06 -4.89
C HIS A 33 7.85 -12.40 -4.38
N GLY A 34 6.52 -12.53 -4.26
CA GLY A 34 5.85 -13.83 -4.05
C GLY A 34 4.48 -13.71 -3.36
N PRO A 35 3.51 -14.59 -3.69
CA PRO A 35 2.19 -14.59 -3.04
C PRO A 35 2.28 -14.91 -1.54
N ALA A 36 3.20 -15.79 -1.14
CA ALA A 36 3.44 -16.14 0.26
C ALA A 36 3.97 -14.96 1.10
N GLY A 37 4.91 -14.18 0.54
CA GLY A 37 5.49 -13.01 1.21
C GLY A 37 4.48 -11.87 1.41
N ARG A 38 3.64 -11.59 0.40
CA ARG A 38 2.58 -10.56 0.52
C ARG A 38 1.51 -10.93 1.55
N GLY A 39 1.13 -12.21 1.63
CA GLY A 39 0.18 -12.70 2.63
C GLY A 39 0.72 -12.59 4.06
N ALA A 40 1.98 -12.98 4.27
CA ALA A 40 2.65 -12.85 5.57
C ALA A 40 2.71 -11.39 6.03
N LEU A 41 3.18 -10.49 5.17
CA LEU A 41 3.35 -9.08 5.51
C LEU A 41 2.02 -8.36 5.81
N ARG A 42 0.94 -8.73 5.11
CA ARG A 42 -0.41 -8.22 5.41
C ARG A 42 -0.88 -8.65 6.80
N ARG A 43 -0.67 -9.92 7.18
CA ARG A 43 -0.99 -10.41 8.52
C ARG A 43 -0.13 -9.71 9.58
N THR A 44 1.16 -9.54 9.31
CA THR A 44 2.07 -8.79 10.20
C THR A 44 1.60 -7.35 10.40
N HIS A 45 1.23 -6.64 9.33
CA HIS A 45 0.67 -5.29 9.42
C HIS A 45 -0.62 -5.25 10.28
N GLN A 46 -1.51 -6.22 10.11
CA GLN A 46 -2.75 -6.32 10.90
C GLN A 46 -2.46 -6.54 12.40
N VAL A 47 -1.56 -7.48 12.72
CA VAL A 47 -1.18 -7.80 14.11
C VAL A 47 -0.49 -6.60 14.77
N LEU A 48 0.54 -6.04 14.12
CA LEU A 48 1.28 -4.89 14.65
C LEU A 48 0.40 -3.66 14.80
N GLY A 49 -0.50 -3.40 13.84
CA GLY A 49 -1.41 -2.26 13.90
C GLY A 49 -2.39 -2.38 15.06
N THR A 50 -2.97 -3.56 15.26
CA THR A 50 -3.87 -3.81 16.40
C THR A 50 -3.11 -3.66 17.73
N PHE A 51 -1.92 -4.24 17.80
CA PHE A 51 -1.06 -4.16 18.98
C PHE A 51 -0.66 -2.72 19.32
N SER A 52 -0.29 -1.93 18.31
CA SER A 52 0.03 -0.50 18.45
C SER A 52 -1.15 0.30 19.02
N VAL A 53 -2.37 0.07 18.51
CA VAL A 53 -3.58 0.75 19.00
C VAL A 53 -3.87 0.38 20.46
N VAL A 54 -3.82 -0.90 20.81
CA VAL A 54 -4.06 -1.36 22.19
C VAL A 54 -3.05 -0.74 23.16
N LEU A 55 -1.76 -0.77 22.84
CA LEU A 55 -0.73 -0.17 23.69
C LEU A 55 -0.88 1.36 23.78
N GLY A 56 -1.28 2.02 22.69
CA GLY A 56 -1.55 3.47 22.68
C GLY A 56 -2.71 3.84 23.60
N VAL A 57 -3.80 3.07 23.59
CA VAL A 57 -4.93 3.25 24.52
C VAL A 57 -4.48 3.04 25.97
N LEU A 58 -3.75 1.96 26.24
CA LEU A 58 -3.23 1.69 27.59
C LEU A 58 -2.32 2.83 28.09
N HIS A 59 -1.41 3.33 27.24
CA HIS A 59 -0.56 4.48 27.57
C HIS A 59 -1.37 5.76 27.83
N ALA A 60 -2.41 6.02 27.05
CA ALA A 60 -3.27 7.18 27.26
C ALA A 60 -4.02 7.11 28.60
N MET A 61 -4.48 5.91 29.00
CA MET A 61 -5.18 5.71 30.28
C MET A 61 -4.29 5.97 31.50
N THR A 62 -2.97 5.79 31.38
CA THR A 62 -2.04 6.02 32.50
C THR A 62 -1.52 7.46 32.58
N SER A 63 -1.63 8.25 31.51
CA SER A 63 -0.90 9.53 31.36
C SER A 63 -1.70 10.80 31.71
N VAL A 64 -2.73 10.69 32.55
CA VAL A 64 -3.64 11.80 32.89
C VAL A 64 -3.06 12.72 33.98
N GLU A 65 -2.05 13.54 33.67
CA GLU A 65 -1.61 14.63 34.57
C GLU A 65 -1.28 15.96 33.85
N GLY A 66 -1.73 17.06 34.45
CA GLY A 66 -1.90 18.38 33.82
C GLY A 66 -0.77 19.39 34.07
N LEU A 67 -0.27 19.98 32.98
CA LEU A 67 0.53 21.23 32.91
C LEU A 67 0.38 21.84 31.50
N PRO A 68 0.52 23.17 31.31
CA PRO A 68 0.17 23.87 30.06
C PRO A 68 1.11 23.58 28.88
N ILE A 69 2.38 23.25 29.12
CA ILE A 69 3.32 22.75 28.08
C ILE A 69 3.09 21.24 27.82
N GLY A 70 2.43 20.56 28.76
CA GLY A 70 1.87 19.23 28.59
C GLY A 70 0.64 19.22 27.67
N ALA A 71 -0.14 20.30 27.60
CA ALA A 71 -1.39 20.34 26.84
C ALA A 71 -1.18 20.06 25.35
N LEU A 72 -0.17 20.67 24.71
CA LEU A 72 0.10 20.46 23.29
C LEU A 72 0.56 19.02 23.01
N ARG A 73 1.51 18.48 23.80
CA ARG A 73 1.98 17.10 23.60
C ARG A 73 0.85 16.09 23.81
N HIS A 74 0.00 16.28 24.82
CA HIS A 74 -1.10 15.36 25.11
C HIS A 74 -2.21 15.50 24.06
N ALA A 75 -2.50 16.71 23.58
CA ALA A 75 -3.42 16.93 22.47
C ALA A 75 -2.95 16.20 21.20
N LEU A 76 -1.66 16.25 20.89
CA LEU A 76 -1.09 15.55 19.75
C LEU A 76 -1.24 14.02 19.86
N GLY A 77 -0.96 13.48 21.04
CA GLY A 77 -1.15 12.06 21.35
C GLY A 77 -2.61 11.63 21.28
N MET A 78 -3.52 12.42 21.86
CA MET A 78 -4.95 12.15 21.90
C MET A 78 -5.57 12.18 20.49
N VAL A 79 -5.28 13.22 19.70
CA VAL A 79 -5.75 13.33 18.31
C VAL A 79 -5.19 12.19 17.47
N GLY A 80 -3.89 11.91 17.57
CA GLY A 80 -3.25 10.80 16.86
C GLY A 80 -3.88 9.45 17.20
N LEU A 81 -4.09 9.17 18.50
CA LEU A 81 -4.72 7.93 18.96
C LEU A 81 -6.18 7.83 18.50
N ALA A 82 -6.96 8.91 18.60
CA ALA A 82 -8.35 8.94 18.14
C ALA A 82 -8.44 8.60 16.64
N VAL A 83 -7.55 9.16 15.81
CA VAL A 83 -7.49 8.84 14.38
C VAL A 83 -7.06 7.39 14.15
N LEU A 84 -6.07 6.86 14.89
CA LEU A 84 -5.67 5.45 14.77
C LEU A 84 -6.80 4.49 15.14
N VAL A 85 -7.53 4.76 16.23
CA VAL A 85 -8.71 3.99 16.63
C VAL A 85 -9.80 4.05 15.56
N ALA A 86 -10.11 5.24 15.04
CA ALA A 86 -11.09 5.41 13.97
C ALA A 86 -10.70 4.62 12.71
N VAL A 87 -9.42 4.66 12.31
CA VAL A 87 -8.91 3.88 11.18
C VAL A 87 -9.00 2.38 11.45
N ALA A 88 -8.66 1.92 12.65
CA ALA A 88 -8.71 0.51 13.03
C ALA A 88 -10.16 -0.03 13.01
N VAL A 89 -11.11 0.72 13.57
CA VAL A 89 -12.54 0.41 13.53
C VAL A 89 -13.04 0.37 12.08
N THR A 90 -12.69 1.37 11.27
CA THR A 90 -13.07 1.41 9.86
C THR A 90 -12.48 0.23 9.07
N ALA A 91 -11.25 -0.19 9.39
CA ALA A 91 -10.63 -1.37 8.80
C ALA A 91 -11.24 -2.70 9.25
N ALA A 92 -11.76 -2.79 10.47
CA ALA A 92 -12.53 -3.95 10.92
C ALA A 92 -13.88 -4.05 10.19
N LEU A 93 -14.53 -2.90 9.96
CA LEU A 93 -15.84 -2.80 9.30
C LEU A 93 -15.79 -2.88 7.76
N GLN A 94 -14.60 -2.86 7.15
CA GLN A 94 -14.42 -2.83 5.68
C GLN A 94 -15.12 -3.97 4.93
N ARG A 95 -15.37 -5.11 5.60
CA ARG A 95 -16.02 -6.29 4.99
C ARG A 95 -17.54 -6.15 4.87
N SER A 96 -18.15 -5.17 5.55
CA SER A 96 -19.61 -5.06 5.68
C SER A 96 -20.21 -3.92 4.87
N THR A 97 -19.71 -2.68 5.01
CA THR A 97 -20.47 -1.49 4.55
C THR A 97 -19.69 -0.39 3.82
N PHE A 98 -18.35 -0.39 3.84
CA PHE A 98 -17.54 0.77 3.38
C PHE A 98 -16.43 0.43 2.38
N TYR A 99 -16.64 -0.53 1.47
CA TYR A 99 -15.61 -0.99 0.54
C TYR A 99 -14.97 0.13 -0.32
N ARG A 100 -15.76 1.11 -0.80
CA ARG A 100 -15.26 2.19 -1.70
C ARG A 100 -14.60 3.37 -0.99
N SER A 101 -14.97 3.70 0.25
CA SER A 101 -14.45 4.87 0.99
C SER A 101 -13.41 4.53 2.06
N TRP A 102 -13.14 3.25 2.30
CA TRP A 102 -12.15 2.81 3.29
C TRP A 102 -10.73 3.31 3.00
N LEU A 103 -10.32 3.32 1.73
CA LEU A 103 -8.94 3.64 1.35
C LEU A 103 -8.51 5.08 1.70
N PRO A 104 -9.28 6.15 1.40
CA PRO A 104 -8.91 7.50 1.83
C PRO A 104 -8.90 7.66 3.35
N LEU A 105 -9.84 7.04 4.07
CA LEU A 105 -9.85 7.05 5.54
C LEU A 105 -8.60 6.38 6.12
N HIS A 106 -8.20 5.24 5.56
CA HIS A 106 -6.99 4.54 5.98
C HIS A 106 -5.71 5.36 5.71
N ARG A 107 -5.69 6.27 4.72
CA ARG A 107 -4.56 7.20 4.51
C ARG A 107 -4.39 8.20 5.65
N LEU A 108 -5.43 8.49 6.44
CA LEU A 108 -5.29 9.33 7.64
C LEU A 108 -4.38 8.68 8.68
N ALA A 109 -4.14 7.36 8.62
CA ALA A 109 -3.17 6.68 9.48
C ALA A 109 -1.75 7.27 9.36
N TYR A 110 -1.35 7.77 8.19
CA TYR A 110 -0.04 8.41 8.03
C TYR A 110 0.07 9.66 8.91
N VAL A 111 -0.96 10.49 8.92
CA VAL A 111 -1.02 11.69 9.76
C VAL A 111 -1.01 11.29 11.23
N ALA A 112 -1.81 10.28 11.60
CA ALA A 112 -1.90 9.80 12.97
C ALA A 112 -0.56 9.26 13.52
N VAL A 113 0.17 8.51 12.70
CA VAL A 113 1.52 8.00 13.03
C VAL A 113 2.51 9.15 13.23
N TRP A 114 2.46 10.19 12.38
CA TRP A 114 3.29 11.38 12.55
C TRP A 114 2.98 12.16 13.83
N LEU A 115 1.69 12.33 14.16
CA LEU A 115 1.27 12.95 15.42
C LEU A 115 1.76 12.13 16.62
N GLY A 116 1.65 10.80 16.57
CA GLY A 116 2.17 9.89 17.60
C GLY A 116 3.69 9.95 17.75
N ALA A 117 4.44 10.02 16.65
CA ALA A 117 5.89 10.14 16.67
C ALA A 117 6.33 11.47 17.28
N MET A 118 5.68 12.58 16.90
CA MET A 118 5.94 13.90 17.46
C MET A 118 5.58 13.94 18.96
N HIS A 119 4.48 13.31 19.37
CA HIS A 119 4.11 13.16 20.79
C HIS A 119 5.21 12.44 21.58
N ALA A 120 5.68 11.30 21.06
CA ALA A 120 6.77 10.53 21.69
C ALA A 120 8.07 11.34 21.78
N TRP A 121 8.38 12.12 20.74
CA TRP A 121 9.62 12.91 20.70
C TRP A 121 9.58 14.09 21.66
N LEU A 122 8.48 14.84 21.70
CA LEU A 122 8.25 15.92 22.66
C LEU A 122 8.20 15.40 24.11
N GLY A 123 7.64 14.21 24.33
CA GLY A 123 7.65 13.53 25.62
C GLY A 123 9.07 13.19 26.09
N ALA A 124 9.88 12.59 25.22
CA ALA A 124 11.27 12.26 25.55
C ALA A 124 12.16 13.50 25.75
N ALA A 125 11.92 14.58 24.99
CA ALA A 125 12.60 15.86 25.15
C ALA A 125 12.27 16.52 26.50
N ALA A 126 10.98 16.53 26.88
CA ALA A 126 10.54 17.06 28.17
C ALA A 126 11.09 16.28 29.37
N ASN A 127 11.32 14.97 29.20
CA ASN A 127 11.82 14.09 30.26
C ASN A 127 13.36 14.06 30.34
N GLY A 128 14.09 14.84 29.53
CA GLY A 128 15.56 14.92 29.57
C GLY A 128 16.29 13.62 29.15
N THR A 129 15.60 12.69 28.48
CA THR A 129 16.14 11.36 28.16
C THR A 129 16.81 11.34 26.77
N VAL A 130 17.96 12.01 26.68
CA VAL A 130 18.77 12.14 25.45
C VAL A 130 19.10 10.80 24.77
N PRO A 131 19.43 9.70 25.49
CA PRO A 131 19.71 8.40 24.85
C PRO A 131 18.47 7.80 24.17
N VAL A 132 17.29 7.95 24.76
CA VAL A 132 16.02 7.47 24.20
C VAL A 132 15.65 8.27 22.95
N LEU A 133 15.91 9.58 22.98
CA LEU A 133 15.71 10.50 21.87
C LEU A 133 16.57 10.10 20.64
N TRP A 134 17.84 9.76 20.86
CA TRP A 134 18.82 9.51 19.79
C TRP A 134 18.87 8.05 19.31
N LEU A 135 18.86 7.05 20.21
CA LEU A 135 19.07 5.64 19.84
C LEU A 135 17.78 4.87 19.51
N ALA A 136 16.65 5.22 20.12
CA ALA A 136 15.38 4.51 19.91
C ALA A 136 14.39 5.31 19.05
N GLY A 137 14.38 6.65 19.19
CA GLY A 137 13.57 7.55 18.38
C GLY A 137 14.00 7.54 16.93
N ILE A 138 15.24 7.99 16.65
CA ILE A 138 15.73 8.23 15.28
C ILE A 138 15.94 6.93 14.50
N THR A 139 16.49 5.88 15.11
CA THR A 139 16.81 4.62 14.40
C THR A 139 15.60 3.91 13.83
N VAL A 140 14.45 4.02 14.49
CA VAL A 140 13.19 3.44 14.03
C VAL A 140 12.41 4.44 13.17
N LEU A 141 12.50 5.74 13.45
CA LEU A 141 11.83 6.79 12.68
C LEU A 141 12.43 6.98 11.28
N VAL A 142 13.76 6.95 11.15
CA VAL A 142 14.47 7.16 9.87
C VAL A 142 14.06 6.15 8.81
N PRO A 143 14.05 4.82 9.05
CA PRO A 143 13.58 3.87 8.06
C PRO A 143 12.08 4.04 7.77
N THR A 144 11.27 4.38 8.78
CA THR A 144 9.85 4.70 8.59
C THR A 144 9.65 5.91 7.67
N ILE A 145 10.36 7.01 7.90
CA ILE A 145 10.32 8.22 7.08
C ILE A 145 10.80 7.88 5.67
N THR A 146 11.95 7.22 5.54
CA THR A 146 12.55 6.84 4.26
C THR A 146 11.57 6.02 3.43
N ILE A 147 11.01 4.95 4.00
CA ILE A 147 10.05 4.07 3.32
C ILE A 147 8.75 4.82 2.98
N THR A 148 8.26 5.67 3.88
CA THR A 148 7.05 6.47 3.65
C THR A 148 7.26 7.48 2.53
N LEU A 149 8.40 8.15 2.46
CA LEU A 149 8.74 9.07 1.37
C LEU A 149 8.89 8.33 0.05
N LEU A 150 9.54 7.15 0.05
CA LEU A 150 9.66 6.28 -1.13
C LEU A 150 8.30 5.89 -1.72
N ARG A 151 7.24 5.80 -0.90
CA ARG A 151 5.87 5.54 -1.38
C ARG A 151 5.28 6.66 -2.21
N PHE A 152 5.66 7.91 -1.94
CA PHE A 152 5.18 9.08 -2.67
C PHE A 152 6.10 9.48 -3.82
N LEU A 153 7.30 8.90 -3.89
CA LEU A 153 8.23 9.12 -4.99
C LEU A 153 7.75 8.40 -6.27
N PRO A 154 7.56 9.12 -7.39
CA PRO A 154 7.14 8.47 -8.63
C PRO A 154 8.24 7.51 -9.14
N PRO A 155 7.87 6.39 -9.78
CA PRO A 155 8.82 5.42 -10.34
C PRO A 155 9.99 5.99 -11.16
N PRO A 156 9.82 7.02 -12.03
CA PRO A 156 10.95 7.60 -12.77
C PRO A 156 12.06 8.18 -11.89
N THR A 157 11.72 8.72 -10.71
CA THR A 157 12.70 9.24 -9.74
C THR A 157 13.51 8.12 -9.10
N LEU A 158 12.89 6.97 -8.82
CA LEU A 158 13.58 5.81 -8.23
C LEU A 158 14.56 5.15 -9.21
N VAL A 159 14.22 5.15 -10.50
CA VAL A 159 15.13 4.71 -11.58
C VAL A 159 16.28 5.70 -11.74
N ARG A 160 16.01 7.01 -11.69
CA ARG A 160 17.05 8.06 -11.76
C ARG A 160 18.02 8.00 -10.58
N LEU A 161 17.55 7.58 -9.41
CA LEU A 161 18.37 7.38 -8.21
C LEU A 161 19.09 6.01 -8.18
N GLY A 162 18.90 5.14 -9.18
CA GLY A 162 19.55 3.82 -9.24
C GLY A 162 19.06 2.81 -8.20
N ILE A 163 18.00 3.13 -7.44
CA ILE A 163 17.44 2.29 -6.36
C ILE A 163 16.70 1.08 -6.95
N ILE A 164 16.15 1.24 -8.15
CA ILE A 164 15.46 0.18 -8.88
C ILE A 164 16.06 0.16 -10.28
N ALA A 165 16.53 -1.00 -10.73
CA ALA A 165 16.82 -1.19 -12.15
C ALA A 165 15.56 -0.81 -12.93
N PRO A 166 15.65 -0.03 -14.03
CA PRO A 166 14.49 0.18 -14.87
C PRO A 166 13.91 -1.20 -15.15
N SER A 167 12.68 -1.44 -14.65
CA SER A 167 11.97 -2.67 -14.97
C SER A 167 12.12 -2.81 -16.47
N PRO A 168 12.63 -3.92 -17.02
CA PRO A 168 12.82 -4.05 -18.45
C PRO A 168 11.45 -3.75 -19.01
N THR A 169 11.30 -2.54 -19.54
CA THR A 169 10.09 -2.17 -20.19
C THR A 169 10.00 -3.25 -21.23
N ARG A 170 8.92 -4.02 -21.23
CA ARG A 170 8.53 -4.85 -22.37
C ARG A 170 8.31 -3.99 -23.64
N ARG A 171 8.87 -2.76 -23.70
CA ARG A 171 9.44 -2.11 -24.87
C ARG A 171 10.78 -2.76 -25.22
N ALA A 172 10.74 -4.02 -25.60
CA ALA A 172 11.75 -4.57 -26.50
C ALA A 172 10.98 -5.00 -27.74
N ARG A 173 11.04 -4.14 -28.77
CA ARG A 173 10.70 -4.35 -30.19
C ARG A 173 9.53 -5.33 -30.48
N GLY A 174 8.38 -4.79 -30.91
CA GLY A 174 7.22 -5.57 -31.38
C GLY A 174 6.09 -5.75 -30.35
N ALA A 175 5.99 -4.87 -29.35
CA ALA A 175 4.94 -4.97 -28.34
C ALA A 175 3.54 -4.77 -28.96
N VAL A 176 2.79 -5.86 -29.01
CA VAL A 176 1.36 -5.88 -29.35
C VAL A 176 0.59 -5.55 -28.08
N ARG A 177 -0.28 -4.56 -28.14
CA ARG A 177 -1.21 -4.21 -27.06
C ARG A 177 -2.64 -4.47 -27.51
N VAL A 178 -3.39 -5.16 -26.68
CA VAL A 178 -4.78 -5.54 -26.92
C VAL A 178 -5.67 -4.86 -25.90
N GLU A 179 -6.73 -4.23 -26.38
CA GLU A 179 -7.78 -3.66 -25.54
C GLU A 179 -9.13 -4.14 -26.05
N VAL A 180 -10.00 -4.58 -25.14
CA VAL A 180 -11.35 -5.03 -25.48
C VAL A 180 -12.37 -4.16 -24.77
N ASP A 181 -13.26 -3.57 -25.55
CA ASP A 181 -14.44 -2.86 -25.06
C ASP A 181 -15.54 -3.88 -24.71
N HIS A 182 -15.73 -4.12 -23.41
CA HIS A 182 -16.76 -5.04 -22.92
C HIS A 182 -18.19 -4.53 -23.13
N GLY A 183 -18.41 -3.22 -23.34
CA GLY A 183 -19.72 -2.66 -23.66
C GLY A 183 -20.15 -2.93 -25.10
N LEU A 184 -19.18 -3.03 -26.02
CA LEU A 184 -19.42 -3.39 -27.42
C LEU A 184 -19.36 -4.91 -27.67
N CYS A 185 -18.69 -5.67 -26.79
CA CYS A 185 -18.55 -7.11 -26.95
C CYS A 185 -19.89 -7.84 -26.78
N ARG A 186 -20.27 -8.65 -27.78
CA ARG A 186 -21.51 -9.47 -27.77
C ARG A 186 -21.24 -10.98 -27.65
N HIS A 187 -20.05 -11.36 -27.17
CA HIS A 187 -19.68 -12.74 -26.83
C HIS A 187 -19.79 -13.79 -27.95
N PHE A 188 -19.64 -13.41 -29.22
CA PHE A 188 -19.60 -14.35 -30.36
C PHE A 188 -18.38 -15.28 -30.37
N ALA A 189 -17.42 -15.12 -29.45
CA ALA A 189 -16.20 -15.92 -29.32
C ALA A 189 -15.30 -16.01 -30.58
N LEU A 190 -15.54 -15.21 -31.62
CA LEU A 190 -14.72 -15.21 -32.85
C LEU A 190 -13.25 -14.85 -32.58
N CYS A 191 -12.99 -14.01 -31.57
CA CYS A 191 -11.62 -13.70 -31.15
C CYS A 191 -10.86 -14.93 -30.60
N GLN A 192 -11.55 -15.84 -29.93
CA GLN A 192 -10.97 -17.10 -29.45
C GLN A 192 -10.69 -18.07 -30.61
N VAL A 193 -11.54 -18.11 -31.63
CA VAL A 193 -11.28 -18.95 -32.83
C VAL A 193 -10.01 -18.47 -33.54
N GLN A 194 -9.82 -17.16 -33.68
CA GLN A 194 -8.67 -16.59 -34.37
C GLN A 194 -7.37 -16.66 -33.54
N ALA A 195 -7.48 -16.47 -32.22
CA ALA A 195 -6.32 -16.43 -31.33
C ALA A 195 -6.62 -17.09 -29.98
N PRO A 196 -6.76 -18.43 -29.92
CA PRO A 196 -7.17 -19.16 -28.72
C PRO A 196 -6.13 -19.11 -27.58
N GLN A 197 -4.88 -18.82 -27.92
CA GLN A 197 -3.80 -18.64 -26.95
C GLN A 197 -3.87 -17.26 -26.27
N VAL A 198 -4.59 -16.29 -26.85
CA VAL A 198 -4.71 -14.92 -26.35
C VAL A 198 -6.08 -14.62 -25.77
N PHE A 199 -7.15 -15.14 -26.38
CA PHE A 199 -8.54 -14.92 -25.99
C PHE A 199 -9.20 -16.23 -25.56
N ARG A 200 -9.89 -16.21 -24.43
CA ARG A 200 -10.66 -17.34 -23.90
C ARG A 200 -11.96 -16.84 -23.32
N VAL A 201 -13.07 -17.26 -23.91
CA VAL A 201 -14.42 -17.10 -23.37
C VAL A 201 -14.66 -18.25 -22.40
N LEU A 202 -15.07 -17.92 -21.19
CA LEU A 202 -15.45 -18.87 -20.15
C LEU A 202 -16.89 -19.35 -20.35
N GLU A 203 -17.29 -20.38 -19.61
CA GLU A 203 -18.64 -20.96 -19.67
C GLU A 203 -19.74 -19.97 -19.29
N ASP A 204 -19.43 -18.99 -18.43
CA ASP A 204 -20.32 -17.90 -18.02
C ASP A 204 -20.41 -16.77 -19.07
N GLY A 205 -19.75 -16.92 -20.22
CA GLY A 205 -19.66 -15.91 -21.27
C GLY A 205 -18.57 -14.86 -21.04
N THR A 206 -17.86 -14.85 -19.91
CA THR A 206 -16.83 -13.85 -19.61
C THR A 206 -15.60 -14.03 -20.51
N LEU A 207 -15.19 -12.98 -21.22
CA LEU A 207 -13.96 -12.97 -22.01
C LEU A 207 -12.72 -12.67 -21.16
N ARG A 208 -11.79 -13.62 -21.09
CA ARG A 208 -10.42 -13.44 -20.58
C ARG A 208 -9.44 -13.28 -21.73
N TYR A 209 -8.51 -12.33 -21.60
CA TYR A 209 -7.48 -12.14 -22.60
C TYR A 209 -6.15 -11.63 -22.04
N ALA A 210 -5.06 -11.87 -22.78
CA ALA A 210 -3.75 -11.29 -22.47
C ALA A 210 -3.65 -9.88 -23.07
N ARG A 211 -3.48 -8.85 -22.22
CA ARG A 211 -3.40 -7.44 -22.65
C ARG A 211 -2.14 -7.13 -23.46
N ASN A 212 -1.04 -7.80 -23.15
CA ASN A 212 0.23 -7.72 -23.87
C ASN A 212 0.65 -9.14 -24.28
N PRO A 213 0.15 -9.69 -25.39
CA PRO A 213 0.58 -10.99 -25.89
C PRO A 213 2.03 -10.94 -26.40
N GLU A 214 2.59 -12.10 -26.73
CA GLU A 214 3.91 -12.19 -27.37
C GLU A 214 3.86 -11.65 -28.81
N PRO A 215 4.97 -11.07 -29.32
CA PRO A 215 5.03 -10.49 -30.67
C PRO A 215 4.68 -11.51 -31.76
N GLU A 216 4.97 -12.80 -31.56
CA GLU A 216 4.60 -13.87 -32.50
C GLU A 216 3.08 -13.99 -32.70
N GLN A 217 2.29 -13.60 -31.69
CA GLN A 217 0.82 -13.62 -31.75
C GLN A 217 0.25 -12.38 -32.45
N ALA A 218 1.06 -11.41 -32.85
CA ALA A 218 0.61 -10.14 -33.45
C ALA A 218 -0.36 -10.36 -34.62
N ALA A 219 0.00 -11.26 -35.55
CA ALA A 219 -0.80 -11.54 -36.73
C ALA A 219 -2.16 -12.15 -36.36
N ARG A 220 -2.19 -13.10 -35.41
CA ARG A 220 -3.41 -13.77 -34.94
C ARG A 220 -4.31 -12.80 -34.18
N VAL A 221 -3.73 -11.93 -33.37
CA VAL A 221 -4.45 -10.89 -32.62
C VAL A 221 -5.03 -9.83 -33.55
N ALA A 222 -4.29 -9.43 -34.59
CA ALA A 222 -4.80 -8.52 -35.61
C ALA A 222 -5.94 -9.18 -36.44
N ALA A 223 -5.84 -10.49 -36.72
CA ALA A 223 -6.92 -11.24 -37.36
C ALA A 223 -8.16 -11.33 -36.46
N ALA A 224 -7.98 -11.56 -35.16
CA ALA A 224 -9.07 -11.54 -34.17
C ALA A 224 -9.79 -10.19 -34.13
N ALA A 225 -9.05 -9.08 -34.22
CA ALA A 225 -9.64 -7.74 -34.29
C ALA A 225 -10.46 -7.52 -35.57
N ARG A 226 -9.95 -7.96 -36.73
CA ARG A 226 -10.67 -7.89 -38.01
C ARG A 226 -11.92 -8.77 -38.05
N ALA A 227 -11.87 -9.93 -37.39
CA ALA A 227 -12.99 -10.86 -37.31
C ALA A 227 -14.09 -10.42 -36.34
N CYS A 228 -13.86 -9.39 -35.51
CA CYS A 228 -14.83 -8.93 -34.52
C CYS A 228 -15.94 -8.09 -35.19
N PRO A 229 -17.20 -8.58 -35.27
CA PRO A 229 -18.27 -7.87 -35.97
C PRO A 229 -18.61 -6.53 -35.31
N MET A 230 -18.53 -6.50 -33.98
CA MET A 230 -18.81 -5.31 -33.16
C MET A 230 -17.61 -4.37 -33.02
N ARG A 231 -16.45 -4.73 -33.61
CA ARG A 231 -15.20 -3.96 -33.49
C ARG A 231 -14.79 -3.66 -32.04
N ALA A 232 -15.11 -4.57 -31.13
CA ALA A 232 -14.81 -4.44 -29.70
C ALA A 232 -13.32 -4.60 -29.38
N VAL A 233 -12.53 -5.22 -30.27
CA VAL A 233 -11.10 -5.49 -30.05
C VAL A 233 -10.26 -4.43 -30.77
N ARG A 234 -9.44 -3.70 -30.02
CA ARG A 234 -8.44 -2.75 -30.53
C ARG A 234 -7.04 -3.32 -30.34
N VAL A 235 -6.22 -3.18 -31.38
CA VAL A 235 -4.84 -3.69 -31.39
C VAL A 235 -3.91 -2.56 -31.79
N GLU A 236 -2.96 -2.25 -30.91
CA GLU A 236 -1.87 -1.31 -31.18
C GLU A 236 -0.60 -2.13 -31.35
N VAL A 237 0.01 -2.06 -32.55
CA VAL A 237 1.33 -2.66 -32.80
C VAL A 237 2.34 -1.52 -32.80
N ALA A 238 3.20 -1.47 -31.78
CA ALA A 238 4.30 -0.53 -31.78
C ALA A 238 5.32 -0.97 -32.85
N GLY A 239 5.28 -0.30 -34.01
CA GLY A 239 6.00 -0.68 -35.21
C GLY A 239 7.51 -0.78 -35.03
N VAL A 240 8.07 -1.86 -35.57
CA VAL A 240 9.48 -1.93 -35.95
C VAL A 240 9.63 -1.01 -37.17
N ARG A 241 10.21 0.18 -36.99
CA ARG A 241 10.84 0.87 -38.12
C ARG A 241 12.12 0.09 -38.41
N GLY A 242 12.17 -0.51 -39.59
CA GLY A 242 13.40 -1.06 -40.16
C GLY A 242 14.43 0.04 -40.40
#